data_AF-A0A066ZAF2-F1
#
_entry.id   AF-A0A066ZAF2-F1
#
_cell.length_a   1.000
_cell.length_b   1.000
_cell.length_c   1.000
_cell.angle_alpha   90.00
_cell.angle_beta   90.00
_cell.angle_gamma   90.00
#
_symmetry.space_group_name_H-M   'P 1'
#
loop_
_entity.id
_entity.type
_entity.pdbx_description
1 polymer ?
#
loop_
_entity_poly.entity_id
_entity_poly.type
_entity_poly.pdbx_seq_one_letter_code
_entity_poly.pdbx_strand_id
1 'polypeptide(L)'
;MDQELALRARVLLAGSEPPTPWQAYRAHRLLALDNPAVHLPKLALAAIELTRHHPVLLRRDLQLRLLDEALAAAAAIAADDPYRPRALALIHQAHAKRLTELGITAG
;
A
#
# COMPACT_ATOMS: atom_id res chain seq x y z
N MET A 1 -10.86 13.04 -10.67
CA MET A 1 -9.41 12.77 -10.62
C MET A 1 -8.72 13.67 -11.63
N ASP A 2 -7.62 14.29 -11.26
CA ASP A 2 -6.84 15.14 -12.16
C ASP A 2 -6.11 14.27 -13.19
N GLN A 3 -6.48 14.43 -14.47
CA GLN A 3 -5.93 13.65 -15.58
C GLN A 3 -4.42 13.89 -15.77
N GLU A 4 -3.93 15.09 -15.48
CA GLU A 4 -2.51 15.42 -15.59
C GLU A 4 -1.70 14.71 -14.51
N LEU A 5 -2.21 14.69 -13.27
CA LEU A 5 -1.55 13.93 -12.19
C LEU A 5 -1.55 12.43 -12.47
N ALA A 6 -2.64 11.89 -13.01
CA ALA A 6 -2.71 10.48 -13.41
C ALA A 6 -1.71 10.17 -14.54
N LEU A 7 -1.59 11.05 -15.54
CA LEU A 7 -0.59 10.90 -16.59
C LEU A 7 0.84 10.93 -16.03
N ARG A 8 1.15 11.89 -15.17
CA ARG A 8 2.47 11.97 -14.50
C ARG A 8 2.78 10.72 -13.67
N ALA A 9 1.79 10.17 -12.97
CA ALA A 9 1.94 8.92 -12.22
C ALA A 9 2.21 7.72 -13.14
N ARG A 10 1.51 7.63 -14.29
CA ARG A 10 1.77 6.58 -15.29
C ARG A 10 3.17 6.71 -15.88
N VAL A 11 3.59 7.92 -16.26
CA VAL A 11 4.93 8.19 -16.80
C VAL A 11 6.01 7.83 -15.77
N LEU A 12 5.83 8.20 -14.51
CA LEU A 12 6.74 7.86 -13.42
C LEU A 12 6.91 6.34 -13.25
N LEU A 13 5.82 5.57 -13.36
CA LEU A 13 5.87 4.11 -13.24
C LEU A 13 6.43 3.42 -14.50
N ALA A 14 6.35 4.06 -15.66
CA ALA A 14 6.82 3.54 -16.94
C ALA A 14 8.24 4.02 -17.30
N GLY A 15 8.83 4.90 -16.48
CA GLY A 15 10.17 5.44 -16.69
C GLY A 15 11.25 4.36 -16.63
N SER A 16 12.41 4.67 -17.21
CA SER A 16 13.58 3.78 -17.20
C SER A 16 14.23 3.66 -15.82
N GLU A 17 14.06 4.69 -14.98
CA GLU A 17 14.52 4.67 -13.60
C GLU A 17 13.41 4.14 -12.69
N PRO A 18 13.70 3.17 -11.81
CA PRO A 18 12.70 2.65 -10.90
C PRO A 18 12.29 3.76 -9.92
N PRO A 19 10.97 3.97 -9.70
CA PRO A 19 10.50 4.94 -8.72
C PRO A 19 10.95 4.53 -7.32
N THR A 20 11.25 5.53 -6.49
CA THR A 20 11.42 5.29 -5.05
C THR A 20 10.16 4.64 -4.46
N PRO A 21 10.25 3.89 -3.35
CA PRO A 21 9.08 3.26 -2.74
C PRO A 21 7.93 4.24 -2.45
N TRP A 22 8.26 5.47 -2.06
CA TRP A 22 7.28 6.55 -1.85
C TRP A 22 6.61 7.03 -3.13
N GLN A 23 7.38 7.12 -4.22
CA GLN A 23 6.85 7.47 -5.54
C GLN A 23 5.90 6.38 -6.05
N ALA A 24 6.30 5.11 -5.95
CA ALA A 24 5.48 3.97 -6.35
C ALA A 24 4.16 3.91 -5.56
N TYR A 25 4.22 4.01 -4.24
CA TYR A 25 3.04 4.06 -3.37
C TYR A 25 2.10 5.21 -3.75
N ARG A 26 2.60 6.45 -3.90
CA ARG A 26 1.75 7.59 -4.27
C ARG A 26 1.14 7.44 -5.66
N ALA A 27 1.89 6.92 -6.62
CA ALA A 27 1.40 6.68 -7.97
C ALA A 27 0.27 5.64 -7.98
N HIS A 28 0.46 4.49 -7.32
CA HIS A 28 -0.58 3.47 -7.22
C HIS A 28 -1.80 3.93 -6.43
N ARG A 29 -1.61 4.73 -5.37
CA ARG A 29 -2.70 5.34 -4.61
C ARG A 29 -3.57 6.24 -5.49
N LEU A 30 -2.94 7.06 -6.33
CA LEU A 30 -3.64 7.93 -7.26
C LEU A 30 -4.35 7.13 -8.36
N LEU A 31 -3.65 6.18 -8.98
CA LEU A 31 -4.17 5.43 -10.13
C LEU A 31 -5.22 4.38 -9.74
N ALA A 32 -5.29 3.96 -8.48
CA ALA A 32 -6.37 3.12 -7.97
C ALA A 32 -7.74 3.79 -8.06
N LEU A 33 -7.80 5.12 -8.13
CA LEU A 33 -9.05 5.85 -8.38
C LEU A 33 -9.54 5.69 -9.83
N ASP A 34 -8.66 5.35 -10.77
CA ASP A 34 -8.95 5.19 -12.19
C ASP A 34 -9.21 3.72 -12.54
N ASN A 35 -8.26 2.88 -12.14
CA ASN A 35 -8.24 1.45 -12.44
C ASN A 35 -7.89 0.68 -11.16
N PRO A 36 -8.88 0.48 -10.27
CA PRO A 36 -8.68 -0.18 -9.00
C PRO A 36 -8.18 -1.62 -9.16
N ALA A 37 -8.67 -2.35 -10.17
CA ALA A 37 -8.27 -3.73 -10.41
C ALA A 37 -6.76 -3.88 -10.62
N VAL A 38 -6.13 -2.94 -11.34
CA VAL A 38 -4.69 -2.98 -11.60
C VAL A 38 -3.86 -2.44 -10.44
N HIS A 39 -4.37 -1.41 -9.75
CA HIS A 39 -3.57 -0.61 -8.84
C HIS A 39 -3.82 -0.88 -7.35
N LEU A 40 -4.96 -1.42 -6.93
CA LEU A 40 -5.19 -1.81 -5.53
C LEU A 40 -4.24 -2.91 -5.05
N PRO A 41 -3.99 -4.00 -5.83
CA PRO A 41 -2.99 -5.00 -5.46
C PRO A 41 -1.60 -4.39 -5.22
N LYS A 42 -1.20 -3.50 -6.14
CA LYS A 42 0.11 -2.85 -6.11
C LYS A 42 0.23 -1.81 -5.00
N LEU A 43 -0.86 -1.10 -4.71
CA LEU A 43 -0.95 -0.15 -3.59
C LEU A 43 -0.79 -0.89 -2.26
N ALA A 44 -1.52 -1.99 -2.06
CA ALA A 44 -1.44 -2.79 -0.85
C ALA A 44 -0.01 -3.29 -0.60
N LEU A 45 0.66 -3.79 -1.65
CA LEU A 45 2.05 -4.22 -1.58
C LEU A 45 3.03 -3.07 -1.29
N ALA A 46 2.91 -1.96 -2.02
CA ALA A 46 3.80 -0.81 -1.83
C ALA A 46 3.67 -0.22 -0.42
N ALA A 47 2.46 -0.18 0.14
CA ALA A 47 2.20 0.30 1.48
C ALA A 47 2.83 -0.60 2.56
N ILE A 48 2.70 -1.92 2.46
CA ILE A 48 3.36 -2.85 3.41
C ILE A 48 4.89 -2.79 3.28
N GLU A 49 5.44 -2.67 2.07
CA GLU A 49 6.89 -2.52 1.87
C GLU A 49 7.43 -1.22 2.47
N LEU A 50 6.69 -0.11 2.35
CA LEU A 50 7.06 1.17 2.94
C LEU A 50 7.21 1.12 4.46
N THR A 51 6.50 0.22 5.16
CA THR A 51 6.65 0.06 6.62
C THR A 51 8.07 -0.32 7.03
N ARG A 52 8.83 -0.93 6.11
CA ARG A 52 10.23 -1.38 6.31
C ARG A 52 11.25 -0.31 5.92
N HIS A 53 10.80 0.83 5.39
CA HIS A 53 11.70 1.89 4.93
C HIS A 53 12.24 2.71 6.11
N HIS A 54 13.52 3.08 6.09
CA HIS A 54 14.22 3.66 7.25
C HIS A 54 13.51 4.86 7.91
N PRO A 55 12.99 5.86 7.17
CA PRO A 55 12.25 6.97 7.78
C PRO A 55 10.94 6.54 8.46
N VAL A 56 10.33 5.46 7.96
CA VAL A 56 9.06 4.91 8.47
C VAL A 56 9.30 4.05 9.70
N LEU A 57 10.42 3.31 9.76
CA LEU A 57 10.81 2.49 10.91
C LEU A 57 10.83 3.28 12.24
N LEU A 58 11.18 4.56 12.17
CA LEU A 58 11.25 5.48 13.31
C LEU A 58 9.88 6.09 13.68
N ARG A 59 8.86 5.92 12.84
CA ARG A 59 7.56 6.58 12.96
C ARG A 59 6.43 5.55 13.08
N ARG A 60 6.14 5.18 14.34
CA ARG A 60 5.09 4.21 14.70
C ARG A 60 3.72 4.60 14.14
N ASP A 61 3.35 5.88 14.26
CA ASP A 61 2.11 6.44 13.74
C ASP A 61 1.98 6.30 12.21
N LEU A 62 3.10 6.42 11.50
CA LEU A 62 3.12 6.31 10.05
C LEU A 62 3.06 4.84 9.61
N GLN A 63 3.71 3.93 10.34
CA GLN A 63 3.62 2.50 10.09
C GLN A 63 2.18 1.99 10.21
N LEU A 64 1.49 2.34 11.30
CA LEU A 64 0.10 1.93 11.50
C LEU A 64 -0.80 2.45 10.38
N ARG A 65 -0.69 3.73 10.03
CA ARG A 65 -1.47 4.31 8.92
C ARG A 65 -1.21 3.62 7.58
N LEU A 66 0.04 3.25 7.29
CA LEU A 66 0.38 2.51 6.07
C LEU A 66 -0.20 1.08 6.08
N LEU A 67 -0.22 0.42 7.23
CA LEU A 67 -0.81 -0.91 7.38
C LEU A 67 -2.35 -0.86 7.27
N ASP A 68 -2.99 0.14 7.87
CA ASP A 68 -4.44 0.37 7.75
C ASP A 68 -4.84 0.61 6.30
N GLU A 69 -4.07 1.44 5.59
CA GLU A 69 -4.33 1.69 4.17
C GLU A 69 -4.05 0.46 3.30
N ALA A 70 -3.02 -0.32 3.62
CA ALA A 70 -2.76 -1.58 2.94
C ALA A 70 -3.95 -2.56 3.13
N LEU A 71 -4.51 -2.64 4.34
CA LEU A 71 -5.70 -3.45 4.61
C LEU A 71 -6.91 -2.95 3.82
N ALA A 72 -7.17 -1.65 3.82
CA ALA A 72 -8.26 -1.06 3.06
C ALA A 72 -8.12 -1.34 1.56
N ALA A 73 -6.91 -1.18 1.01
CA ALA A 73 -6.62 -1.46 -0.38
C ALA A 73 -6.83 -2.95 -0.71
N ALA A 74 -6.30 -3.86 0.10
CA ALA A 74 -6.46 -5.30 -0.10
C ALA A 74 -7.91 -5.77 0.06
N ALA A 75 -8.66 -5.17 0.99
CA ALA A 75 -10.08 -5.46 1.18
C ALA A 75 -10.93 -5.01 -0.02
N ALA A 76 -10.53 -3.93 -0.70
CA ALA A 76 -11.19 -3.39 -1.88
C ALA A 76 -10.83 -4.12 -3.20
N ILE A 77 -9.84 -5.02 -3.18
CA ILE A 77 -9.57 -5.89 -4.34
C ILE A 77 -10.79 -6.79 -4.61
N ALA A 78 -11.07 -7.05 -5.89
CA ALA A 78 -12.17 -7.91 -6.31
C ALA A 78 -12.05 -9.32 -5.72
N ALA A 79 -13.18 -9.95 -5.39
CA ALA A 79 -13.20 -11.22 -4.66
C ALA A 79 -12.67 -12.42 -5.47
N ASP A 80 -12.75 -12.33 -6.79
CA ASP A 80 -12.23 -13.28 -7.76
C ASP A 80 -10.74 -13.10 -8.06
N ASP A 81 -10.12 -12.01 -7.58
CA ASP A 81 -8.70 -11.78 -7.77
C ASP A 81 -7.87 -12.76 -6.90
N PRO A 82 -7.02 -13.60 -7.52
CA PRO A 82 -6.21 -14.59 -6.79
C PRO A 82 -5.19 -13.96 -5.83
N TYR A 83 -4.84 -12.69 -6.01
CA TYR A 83 -3.91 -11.97 -5.13
C TYR A 83 -4.56 -11.57 -3.81
N ARG A 84 -5.88 -11.31 -3.80
CA ARG A 84 -6.61 -10.80 -2.62
C ARG A 84 -6.37 -11.60 -1.34
N PRO A 85 -6.57 -12.93 -1.28
CA PRO A 85 -6.42 -13.68 -0.03
C PRO A 85 -4.98 -13.63 0.51
N ARG A 86 -3.99 -13.70 -0.39
CA ARG A 86 -2.58 -13.63 -0.02
C ARG A 86 -2.22 -12.24 0.52
N ALA A 87 -2.70 -11.18 -0.12
CA ALA A 87 -2.47 -9.81 0.32
C ALA A 87 -3.04 -9.57 1.72
N LEU A 88 -4.31 -9.93 1.94
CA LEU A 88 -4.97 -9.79 3.23
C LEU A 88 -4.21 -10.53 4.34
N ALA A 89 -3.83 -11.79 4.11
CA ALA A 89 -3.10 -12.58 5.11
C ALA A 89 -1.77 -11.93 5.51
N LEU A 90 -0.97 -11.51 4.52
CA LEU A 90 0.33 -10.87 4.77
C LEU A 90 0.18 -9.56 5.56
N ILE A 91 -0.80 -8.74 5.20
CA ILE A 91 -1.00 -7.42 5.81
C ILE A 91 -1.58 -7.59 7.22
N HIS A 92 -2.54 -8.50 7.43
CA HIS A 92 -3.06 -8.82 8.76
C HIS A 92 -1.94 -9.31 9.70
N GLN A 93 -1.06 -10.17 9.22
CA GLN A 93 0.08 -10.65 10.01
C GLN A 93 1.01 -9.49 10.40
N ALA A 94 1.36 -8.63 9.45
CA ALA A 94 2.21 -7.47 9.72
C ALA A 94 1.55 -6.47 10.69
N HIS A 95 0.25 -6.24 10.53
CA HIS A 95 -0.54 -5.38 11.41
C HIS A 95 -0.63 -5.93 12.82
N ALA A 96 -1.01 -7.19 13.00
CA ALA A 96 -1.08 -7.86 14.30
C ALA A 96 0.28 -7.86 15.01
N LYS A 97 1.37 -8.18 14.29
CA LYS A 97 2.73 -8.11 14.83
C LYS A 97 3.02 -6.71 15.38
N ARG A 98 2.67 -5.66 14.62
CA ARG A 98 2.95 -4.28 15.01
C ARG A 98 2.11 -3.82 16.20
N LEU A 99 0.84 -4.20 16.25
CA LEU A 99 -0.02 -3.94 17.41
C LEU A 99 0.56 -4.57 18.68
N THR A 100 1.00 -5.83 18.61
CA THR A 100 1.67 -6.53 19.72
C THR A 100 2.96 -5.84 20.16
N GLU A 101 3.83 -5.45 19.23
CA GLU A 101 5.06 -4.69 19.53
C GLU A 101 4.80 -3.35 20.22
N LEU A 102 3.61 -2.78 20.02
CA LEU A 102 3.19 -1.53 20.64
C LEU A 102 2.43 -1.74 21.97
N GLY A 103 2.19 -2.99 22.37
CA GLY A 103 1.38 -3.31 23.54
C GLY A 103 -0.10 -2.95 23.36
N ILE A 104 -0.54 -2.73 22.11
CA ILE A 104 -1.93 -2.47 21.77
C ILE A 104 -2.58 -3.84 21.53
N THR A 105 -3.07 -4.46 22.59
CA THR A 105 -3.95 -5.62 22.43
C THR A 105 -5.25 -5.14 21.78
N ALA A 106 -5.61 -5.72 20.63
CA ALA A 106 -6.96 -5.58 20.09
C ALA A 106 -7.93 -6.08 21.16
N GLY A 107 -8.60 -5.13 21.82
CA GLY A 107 -9.67 -5.41 22.78
C GLY A 107 -10.94 -5.83 22.06
#